data_AF-A0A5B9D6I9-F1
#
_entry.id   AF-A0A5B9D6I9-F1
#
_cell.length_a   1.000
_cell.length_b   1.000
_cell.length_c   1.000
_cell.angle_alpha   90.00
_cell.angle_beta   90.00
_cell.angle_gamma   90.00
#
_symmetry.space_group_name_H-M   'P 1'
#
loop_
_entity.id
_entity.type
_entity.pdbx_description
1 polymer ?
#
loop_
_entity_poly.entity_id
_entity_poly.type
_entity_poly.pdbx_seq_one_letter_code
_entity_poly.pdbx_strand_id
1 'polypeptide(L)'
;MKMNDKKYLGACLEDCVHTAGILNFFQVISDLGFESKFLGPANKIPEIITQIKKSNAKNIAISYRLTPETGKKHIENFINIVKQENLTDRNYYLGGLPELIKYAKTKNFFKEFFVGGETFDIIISQLHGSEKEDNNIANYPSDLISRIRSISPYPIIRAHFGLSSLEETYNGVKEIAEAKVLDIISIAPDQACQEFLHHPEIINKIPKGAGGVPIRNKQDLVDLYENSQIGNFPLLRIYSGTQDLIKNAELFHDTILNAWAAIPIFWYSQLDGRGPKSLFDSISEHFKTIKWHAARKIPVEVNDPHQWGLRMAPDHIVVADAYISAYIAKKLGVKIYIEQFMFNTPAGNTLNMDLARVLAMKEIVEPLIDQNFEVLRETRAGLSYFSSNDKIAKGQLCTSTLIQMSIKPHIVHVVSHSEATHAALPEDIIESCTILKRLIQDSVVGLPDYAKDPLIDNRKNEILGEAQVLLDYIIKFGLSLGYKDPLLSPEFLTLLVQKGILDAPQLISNKWALGKIKTRIINGKCLAVDNSDSPISEKKRLGQIKDALYTGLIGETQSSSIKEV
;
A
#
# COMPACT_ATOMS: atom_id res chain seq x y z
N MET A 1 -7.57 -42.28 -1.66
CA MET A 1 -8.35 -41.69 -2.77
C MET A 1 -8.34 -42.69 -3.93
N LYS A 2 -9.50 -43.15 -4.43
CA LYS A 2 -9.54 -44.17 -5.50
C LYS A 2 -9.10 -43.54 -6.83
N MET A 3 -8.55 -44.32 -7.77
CA MET A 3 -8.09 -43.81 -9.09
C MET A 3 -9.18 -43.05 -9.87
N ASN A 4 -10.45 -43.39 -9.70
CA ASN A 4 -11.58 -42.76 -10.39
C ASN A 4 -11.98 -41.39 -9.82
N ASP A 5 -11.58 -41.05 -8.59
CA ASP A 5 -11.85 -39.74 -7.99
C ASP A 5 -10.96 -38.63 -8.58
N LYS A 6 -9.96 -39.03 -9.39
CA LYS A 6 -8.95 -38.15 -9.99
C LYS A 6 -9.27 -37.72 -11.43
N LYS A 7 -10.43 -38.08 -11.97
CA LYS A 7 -10.77 -37.83 -13.38
C LYS A 7 -11.91 -36.81 -13.55
N TYR A 8 -11.64 -35.77 -14.35
CA TYR A 8 -12.56 -34.70 -14.69
C TYR A 8 -12.99 -34.77 -16.16
N LEU A 9 -14.29 -34.58 -16.40
CA LEU A 9 -14.86 -34.42 -17.75
C LEU A 9 -15.52 -33.05 -17.87
N GLY A 10 -15.18 -32.30 -18.90
CA GLY A 10 -15.64 -30.92 -19.10
C GLY A 10 -16.37 -30.72 -20.42
N ALA A 11 -17.40 -29.89 -20.44
CA ALA A 11 -18.08 -29.47 -21.68
C ALA A 11 -18.73 -28.10 -21.55
N CYS A 12 -18.78 -27.35 -22.66
CA CYS A 12 -19.69 -26.21 -22.76
C CYS A 12 -21.04 -26.68 -23.31
N LEU A 13 -22.13 -26.34 -22.63
CA LEU A 13 -23.47 -26.78 -22.97
C LEU A 13 -23.98 -26.14 -24.26
N GLU A 14 -24.55 -26.99 -25.12
CA GLU A 14 -25.46 -26.65 -26.21
C GLU A 14 -24.92 -25.65 -27.24
N ASP A 15 -25.25 -24.37 -27.13
CA ASP A 15 -24.83 -23.31 -28.04
C ASP A 15 -23.70 -22.44 -27.44
N CYS A 16 -23.20 -22.78 -26.25
CA CYS A 16 -22.14 -22.02 -25.60
C CYS A 16 -20.77 -22.27 -26.24
N VAL A 17 -20.26 -21.25 -26.93
CA VAL A 17 -18.92 -21.24 -27.55
C VAL A 17 -17.79 -20.78 -26.61
N HIS A 18 -18.12 -20.22 -25.44
CA HIS A 18 -17.14 -19.67 -24.51
C HIS A 18 -16.40 -20.78 -23.75
N THR A 19 -15.15 -21.04 -24.13
CA THR A 19 -14.31 -22.11 -23.54
C THR A 19 -13.25 -21.59 -22.56
N ALA A 20 -12.90 -20.30 -22.59
CA ALA A 20 -11.76 -19.77 -21.84
C ALA A 20 -11.82 -20.08 -20.32
N GLY A 21 -12.96 -19.85 -19.66
CA GLY A 21 -13.10 -20.09 -18.22
C GLY A 21 -12.99 -21.56 -17.83
N ILE A 22 -13.59 -22.46 -18.61
CA ILE A 22 -13.48 -23.90 -18.34
C ILE A 22 -12.08 -24.41 -18.67
N LEU A 23 -11.42 -23.91 -19.72
CA LEU A 23 -10.03 -24.28 -20.00
C LEU A 23 -9.08 -23.88 -18.86
N ASN A 24 -9.23 -22.68 -18.29
CA ASN A 24 -8.45 -22.27 -17.12
C ASN A 24 -8.70 -23.19 -15.92
N PHE A 25 -9.96 -23.55 -15.65
CA PHE A 25 -10.28 -24.54 -14.61
C PHE A 25 -9.58 -25.89 -14.87
N PHE A 26 -9.61 -26.38 -16.12
CA PHE A 26 -8.95 -27.63 -16.49
C PHE A 26 -7.41 -27.55 -16.42
N GLN A 27 -6.81 -26.38 -16.64
CA GLN A 27 -5.38 -26.15 -16.42
C GLN A 27 -5.04 -26.34 -14.94
N VAL A 28 -5.80 -25.72 -14.03
CA VAL A 28 -5.62 -25.89 -12.58
C VAL A 28 -5.75 -27.36 -12.16
N ILE A 29 -6.77 -28.06 -12.68
CA ILE A 29 -6.95 -29.50 -12.44
C ILE A 29 -5.73 -30.31 -12.92
N SER A 30 -5.20 -29.99 -14.09
CA SER A 30 -4.02 -30.67 -14.64
C SER A 30 -2.76 -30.41 -13.79
N ASP A 31 -2.57 -29.18 -13.33
CA ASP A 31 -1.42 -28.79 -12.51
C ASP A 31 -1.42 -29.51 -11.14
N LEU A 32 -2.60 -29.88 -10.63
CA LEU A 32 -2.76 -30.72 -9.43
C LEU A 32 -2.54 -32.23 -9.67
N GLY A 33 -2.23 -32.63 -10.91
CA GLY A 33 -2.00 -34.02 -11.28
C GLY A 33 -3.27 -34.86 -11.43
N PHE A 34 -4.43 -34.22 -11.66
CA PHE A 34 -5.67 -34.92 -12.00
C PHE A 34 -5.77 -35.17 -13.51
N GLU A 35 -6.37 -36.30 -13.88
CA GLU A 35 -6.67 -36.59 -15.29
C GLU A 35 -7.87 -35.75 -15.74
N SER A 36 -7.76 -35.09 -16.88
CA SER A 36 -8.81 -34.15 -17.33
C SER A 36 -9.09 -34.33 -18.83
N LYS A 37 -10.37 -34.32 -19.21
CA LYS A 37 -10.82 -34.38 -20.60
C LYS A 37 -11.85 -33.29 -20.85
N PHE A 38 -11.57 -32.40 -21.80
CA PHE A 38 -12.52 -31.38 -22.25
C PHE A 38 -13.11 -31.76 -23.61
N LEU A 39 -14.44 -31.73 -23.72
CA LEU A 39 -15.19 -32.09 -24.94
C LEU A 39 -15.32 -30.93 -25.94
N GLY A 40 -14.95 -29.70 -25.55
CA GLY A 40 -14.99 -28.54 -26.43
C GLY A 40 -16.23 -27.64 -26.24
N PRO A 41 -16.40 -26.66 -27.14
CA PRO A 41 -17.55 -25.76 -27.16
C PRO A 41 -18.82 -26.48 -27.65
N ALA A 42 -19.99 -25.88 -27.39
CA ALA A 42 -21.26 -26.19 -28.05
C ALA A 42 -21.64 -27.69 -28.14
N ASN A 43 -21.46 -28.43 -27.04
CA ASN A 43 -21.76 -29.86 -26.99
C ASN A 43 -23.23 -30.12 -26.68
N LYS A 44 -23.90 -30.98 -27.46
CA LYS A 44 -25.30 -31.33 -27.21
C LYS A 44 -25.44 -32.17 -25.93
N ILE A 45 -26.48 -31.92 -25.12
CA ILE A 45 -26.69 -32.64 -23.86
C ILE A 45 -26.65 -34.17 -24.04
N PRO A 46 -27.31 -34.79 -25.05
CA PRO A 46 -27.21 -36.23 -25.28
C PRO A 46 -25.77 -36.74 -25.52
N GLU A 47 -24.93 -35.93 -26.16
CA GLU A 47 -23.53 -36.27 -26.41
C GLU A 47 -22.71 -36.19 -25.12
N ILE A 48 -22.94 -35.15 -24.31
CA ILE A 48 -22.32 -35.00 -22.98
C ILE A 48 -22.69 -36.20 -22.11
N ILE A 49 -23.96 -36.59 -22.05
CA ILE A 49 -24.44 -37.73 -21.28
C ILE A 49 -23.80 -39.04 -21.76
N THR A 50 -23.69 -39.22 -23.07
CA THR A 50 -22.99 -40.37 -23.67
C THR A 50 -21.52 -40.41 -23.23
N GLN A 51 -20.83 -39.27 -23.21
CA GLN A 51 -19.44 -39.20 -22.76
C GLN A 51 -19.32 -39.42 -21.25
N ILE A 52 -20.26 -38.92 -20.43
CA ILE A 52 -20.30 -39.19 -18.98
C ILE A 52 -20.42 -40.69 -18.73
N LYS A 53 -21.32 -41.38 -19.44
CA LYS A 53 -21.51 -42.84 -19.34
C LYS A 53 -20.29 -43.63 -19.80
N LYS A 54 -19.64 -43.21 -20.88
CA LYS A 54 -18.41 -43.85 -21.41
C LYS A 54 -17.18 -43.56 -20.55
N SER A 55 -17.20 -42.46 -19.81
CA SER A 55 -16.09 -42.07 -18.93
C SER A 55 -16.27 -42.66 -17.53
N ASN A 56 -15.15 -43.03 -16.89
CA ASN A 56 -15.12 -43.30 -15.46
C ASN A 56 -14.94 -42.00 -14.63
N ALA A 57 -15.23 -40.84 -15.20
CA ALA A 57 -15.04 -39.55 -14.52
C ALA A 57 -16.07 -39.39 -13.39
N LYS A 58 -15.57 -39.07 -12.18
CA LYS A 58 -16.40 -38.75 -11.01
C LYS A 58 -16.70 -37.26 -10.87
N ASN A 59 -15.98 -36.41 -11.59
CA ASN A 59 -16.14 -34.96 -11.55
C ASN A 59 -16.53 -34.44 -12.94
N ILE A 60 -17.72 -33.83 -13.06
CA ILE A 60 -18.27 -33.34 -14.32
C ILE A 60 -18.39 -31.82 -14.26
N ALA A 61 -17.61 -31.11 -15.06
CA ALA A 61 -17.61 -29.65 -15.12
C ALA A 61 -18.36 -29.16 -16.36
N ILE A 62 -19.39 -28.38 -16.13
CA ILE A 62 -20.26 -27.86 -17.18
C ILE A 62 -20.12 -26.35 -17.25
N SER A 63 -20.03 -25.78 -18.45
CA SER A 63 -19.94 -24.33 -18.66
C SER A 63 -21.06 -23.82 -19.56
N TYR A 64 -21.67 -22.69 -19.19
CA TYR A 64 -22.59 -21.94 -20.05
C TYR A 64 -22.53 -20.44 -19.77
N ARG A 65 -22.15 -19.63 -20.76
CA ARG A 65 -21.89 -18.18 -20.61
C ARG A 65 -22.54 -17.28 -21.66
N LEU A 66 -23.45 -17.79 -22.48
CA LEU A 66 -24.08 -17.00 -23.55
C LEU A 66 -25.15 -16.05 -22.98
N THR A 67 -26.40 -16.50 -22.88
CA THR A 67 -27.53 -15.72 -22.36
C THR A 67 -28.15 -16.41 -21.15
N PRO A 68 -28.25 -15.77 -19.96
CA PRO A 68 -28.75 -16.42 -18.75
C PRO A 68 -30.10 -17.13 -18.92
N GLU A 69 -31.06 -16.53 -19.61
CA GLU A 69 -32.41 -17.07 -19.82
C GLU A 69 -32.39 -18.41 -20.56
N THR A 70 -31.62 -18.49 -21.64
CA THR A 70 -31.43 -19.72 -22.42
C THR A 70 -30.66 -20.76 -21.61
N GLY A 71 -29.63 -20.32 -20.88
CA GLY A 71 -28.85 -21.17 -19.98
C GLY A 71 -29.69 -21.84 -18.90
N LYS A 72 -30.68 -21.14 -18.32
CA LYS A 72 -31.59 -21.71 -17.31
C LYS A 72 -32.30 -22.96 -17.86
N LYS A 73 -32.84 -22.89 -19.08
CA LYS A 73 -33.50 -24.01 -19.75
C LYS A 73 -32.54 -25.17 -20.02
N HIS A 74 -31.33 -24.88 -20.49
CA HIS A 74 -30.32 -25.90 -20.74
C HIS A 74 -29.87 -26.62 -19.47
N ILE A 75 -29.69 -25.88 -18.37
CA ILE A 75 -29.35 -26.47 -17.06
C ILE A 75 -30.48 -27.37 -16.56
N GLU A 76 -31.73 -26.92 -16.60
CA GLU A 76 -32.86 -27.75 -16.18
C GLU A 76 -32.95 -29.04 -17.01
N ASN A 77 -32.81 -28.93 -18.33
CA ASN A 77 -32.81 -30.08 -19.22
C ASN A 77 -31.65 -31.04 -18.89
N PHE A 78 -30.45 -30.51 -18.69
CA PHE A 78 -29.28 -31.30 -18.31
C PHE A 78 -29.49 -32.05 -16.98
N ILE A 79 -29.97 -31.36 -15.95
CA ILE A 79 -30.26 -31.96 -14.63
C ILE A 79 -31.30 -33.08 -14.78
N ASN A 80 -32.37 -32.83 -15.53
CA ASN A 80 -33.44 -33.81 -15.74
C ASN A 80 -32.92 -35.07 -16.42
N ILE A 81 -32.12 -34.93 -17.48
CA ILE A 81 -31.55 -36.06 -18.21
C ILE A 81 -30.54 -36.82 -17.34
N VAL A 82 -29.68 -36.12 -16.57
CA VAL A 82 -28.76 -36.78 -15.62
C VAL A 82 -29.52 -37.64 -14.60
N LYS A 83 -30.64 -37.13 -14.06
CA LYS A 83 -31.49 -37.87 -13.11
C LYS A 83 -32.16 -39.07 -13.77
N GLN A 84 -32.75 -38.89 -14.95
CA GLN A 84 -33.39 -39.97 -15.72
C GLN A 84 -32.43 -41.11 -16.04
N GLU A 85 -31.17 -40.78 -16.29
CA GLU A 85 -30.12 -41.72 -16.65
C GLU A 85 -29.37 -42.31 -15.45
N ASN A 86 -29.81 -42.02 -14.22
CA ASN A 86 -29.21 -42.48 -12.96
C ASN A 86 -27.71 -42.15 -12.81
N LEU A 87 -27.28 -40.95 -13.25
CA LEU A 87 -25.88 -40.52 -13.20
C LEU A 87 -25.56 -39.60 -12.01
N THR A 88 -26.43 -39.54 -11.00
CA THR A 88 -26.32 -38.63 -9.85
C THR A 88 -25.23 -39.00 -8.82
N ASP A 89 -24.53 -40.13 -9.00
CA ASP A 89 -23.43 -40.63 -8.15
C ASP A 89 -22.08 -39.92 -8.39
N ARG A 90 -22.11 -38.72 -8.97
CA ARG A 90 -20.96 -37.93 -9.44
C ARG A 90 -21.05 -36.50 -8.91
N ASN A 91 -19.90 -35.82 -8.85
CA ASN A 91 -19.83 -34.40 -8.51
C ASN A 91 -20.03 -33.55 -9.76
N TYR A 92 -21.01 -32.65 -9.74
CA TYR A 92 -21.27 -31.73 -10.84
C TYR A 92 -20.84 -30.30 -10.48
N TYR A 93 -20.10 -29.66 -11.37
CA TYR A 93 -19.60 -28.30 -11.23
C TYR A 93 -20.18 -27.43 -12.34
N LEU A 94 -20.50 -26.17 -12.04
CA LEU A 94 -21.07 -25.25 -13.04
C LEU A 94 -20.28 -23.95 -13.14
N GLY A 95 -19.80 -23.65 -14.34
CA GLY A 95 -19.28 -22.34 -14.72
C GLY A 95 -20.31 -21.53 -15.52
N GLY A 96 -20.53 -20.26 -15.18
CA GLY A 96 -21.50 -19.44 -15.91
C GLY A 96 -21.53 -17.97 -15.51
N LEU A 97 -22.43 -17.20 -16.13
CA LEU A 97 -22.64 -15.79 -15.73
C LEU A 97 -23.31 -15.71 -14.34
N PRO A 98 -23.09 -14.63 -13.55
CA PRO A 98 -23.61 -14.51 -12.18
C PRO A 98 -25.11 -14.79 -12.03
N GLU A 99 -25.92 -14.29 -12.96
CA GLU A 99 -27.38 -14.50 -12.92
C GLU A 99 -27.77 -15.98 -13.13
N LEU A 100 -27.06 -16.67 -14.04
CA LEU A 100 -27.28 -18.09 -14.29
C LEU A 100 -26.87 -18.92 -13.07
N ILE A 101 -25.75 -18.58 -12.45
CA ILE A 101 -25.26 -19.24 -11.22
C ILE A 101 -26.23 -19.03 -10.06
N LYS A 102 -26.74 -17.81 -9.87
CA LYS A 102 -27.76 -17.50 -8.85
C LYS A 102 -29.00 -18.40 -9.02
N TYR A 103 -29.44 -18.59 -10.25
CA TYR A 103 -30.55 -19.50 -10.55
C TYR A 103 -30.18 -20.97 -10.30
N ALA A 104 -29.03 -21.42 -10.78
CA ALA A 104 -28.60 -22.81 -10.65
C ALA A 104 -28.44 -23.25 -9.17
N LYS A 105 -28.04 -22.33 -8.27
CA LYS A 105 -27.99 -22.57 -6.82
C LYS A 105 -29.36 -22.98 -6.25
N THR A 106 -30.46 -22.46 -6.79
CA THR A 106 -31.82 -22.83 -6.35
C THR A 106 -32.20 -24.28 -6.67
N LYS A 107 -31.45 -24.96 -7.55
CA LYS A 107 -31.73 -26.34 -7.98
C LYS A 107 -31.07 -27.40 -7.10
N ASN A 108 -30.18 -27.00 -6.19
CA ASN A 108 -29.47 -27.87 -5.24
C ASN A 108 -28.91 -29.16 -5.87
N PHE A 109 -28.24 -29.01 -7.02
CA PHE A 109 -27.74 -30.13 -7.83
C PHE A 109 -26.22 -30.11 -8.03
N PHE A 110 -25.65 -28.92 -8.26
CA PHE A 110 -24.21 -28.76 -8.44
C PHE A 110 -23.51 -28.65 -7.09
N LYS A 111 -22.34 -29.25 -6.99
CA LYS A 111 -21.46 -29.20 -5.83
C LYS A 111 -20.84 -27.82 -5.64
N GLU A 112 -20.34 -27.22 -6.72
CA GLU A 112 -19.67 -25.91 -6.70
C GLU A 112 -19.96 -25.11 -7.97
N PHE A 113 -19.75 -23.79 -7.87
CA PHE A 113 -20.11 -22.81 -8.88
C PHE A 113 -18.97 -21.82 -9.15
N PHE A 114 -18.77 -21.49 -10.43
CA PHE A 114 -17.73 -20.56 -10.89
C PHE A 114 -18.34 -19.46 -11.78
N VAL A 115 -18.23 -18.20 -11.37
CA VAL A 115 -18.69 -17.03 -12.12
C VAL A 115 -17.60 -16.45 -13.03
N GLY A 116 -16.34 -16.82 -12.83
CA GLY A 116 -15.18 -16.33 -13.57
C GLY A 116 -14.54 -15.13 -12.86
N GLY A 117 -13.21 -15.16 -12.75
CA GLY A 117 -12.43 -14.18 -11.99
C GLY A 117 -11.91 -14.72 -10.65
N GLU A 118 -12.22 -15.97 -10.31
CA GLU A 118 -11.68 -16.67 -9.14
C GLU A 118 -10.15 -16.83 -9.26
N THR A 119 -9.45 -16.69 -8.14
CA THR A 119 -8.01 -16.93 -8.07
C THR A 119 -7.72 -18.43 -8.01
N PHE A 120 -6.48 -18.82 -8.33
CA PHE A 120 -6.02 -20.20 -8.21
C PHE A 120 -6.40 -20.81 -6.85
N ASP A 121 -6.12 -20.12 -5.74
CA ASP A 121 -6.43 -20.60 -4.39
C ASP A 121 -7.93 -20.78 -4.11
N ILE A 122 -8.78 -19.96 -4.74
CA ILE A 122 -10.25 -20.11 -4.62
C ILE A 122 -10.69 -21.36 -5.34
N ILE A 123 -10.18 -21.60 -6.55
CA ILE A 123 -10.46 -22.82 -7.31
C ILE A 123 -9.99 -24.05 -6.52
N ILE A 124 -8.79 -24.02 -5.94
CA ILE A 124 -8.26 -25.11 -5.09
C ILE A 124 -9.14 -25.36 -3.86
N SER A 125 -9.47 -24.32 -3.10
CA SER A 125 -10.27 -24.46 -1.87
C SER A 125 -11.67 -25.03 -2.15
N GLN A 126 -12.33 -24.55 -3.21
CA GLN A 126 -13.63 -25.07 -3.65
C GLN A 126 -13.57 -26.54 -4.12
N LEU A 127 -12.44 -26.96 -4.71
CA LEU A 127 -12.26 -28.35 -5.15
C LEU A 127 -12.04 -29.33 -3.99
N HIS A 128 -11.35 -28.90 -2.93
CA HIS A 128 -11.05 -29.75 -1.78
C HIS A 128 -12.21 -29.89 -0.78
N GLY A 129 -13.27 -29.10 -0.93
CA GLY A 129 -14.37 -29.06 0.03
C GLY A 129 -13.96 -28.39 1.34
N SER A 130 -14.94 -27.89 2.07
CA SER A 130 -14.84 -27.17 3.34
C SER A 130 -14.22 -27.95 4.53
N GLU A 131 -13.54 -29.08 4.30
CA GLU A 131 -12.86 -29.87 5.34
C GLU A 131 -11.44 -29.39 5.67
N LYS A 132 -11.07 -28.16 5.32
CA LYS A 132 -9.79 -27.53 5.71
C LYS A 132 -9.96 -26.12 6.29
N GLU A 133 -10.99 -25.90 7.12
CA GLU A 133 -11.05 -24.69 7.95
C GLU A 133 -9.98 -24.68 9.07
N ASP A 134 -9.36 -25.83 9.39
CA ASP A 134 -8.39 -25.97 10.49
C ASP A 134 -6.94 -25.54 10.17
N ASN A 135 -6.64 -25.05 8.96
CA ASN A 135 -5.29 -24.52 8.62
C ASN A 135 -5.24 -22.98 8.57
N ASN A 136 -6.16 -22.27 9.22
CA ASN A 136 -6.28 -20.81 9.13
C ASN A 136 -5.03 -20.02 9.59
N ILE A 137 -4.30 -20.51 10.60
CA ILE A 137 -3.08 -19.83 11.10
C ILE A 137 -1.87 -20.03 10.15
N ALA A 138 -1.81 -21.16 9.44
CA ALA A 138 -0.71 -21.45 8.51
C ALA A 138 -0.76 -20.55 7.25
N ASN A 139 -1.93 -20.02 6.90
CA ASN A 139 -2.15 -19.22 5.69
C ASN A 139 -1.97 -17.71 5.91
N TYR A 140 -1.98 -17.22 7.16
CA TYR A 140 -1.97 -15.80 7.49
C TYR A 140 -0.96 -15.48 8.60
N PRO A 141 0.34 -15.35 8.27
CA PRO A 141 1.38 -15.07 9.27
C PRO A 141 1.14 -13.77 10.05
N SER A 142 1.44 -13.78 11.35
CA SER A 142 1.15 -12.66 12.26
C SER A 142 2.25 -11.58 12.33
N ASP A 143 3.28 -11.66 11.48
CA ASP A 143 4.33 -10.65 11.36
C ASP A 143 4.49 -10.20 9.90
N LEU A 144 4.93 -8.94 9.73
CA LEU A 144 5.02 -8.29 8.43
C LEU A 144 5.87 -9.09 7.42
N ILE A 145 7.03 -9.59 7.84
CA ILE A 145 7.99 -10.23 6.96
C ILE A 145 7.47 -11.58 6.48
N SER A 146 6.97 -12.40 7.40
CA SER A 146 6.39 -13.69 7.04
C SER A 146 5.14 -13.49 6.16
N ARG A 147 4.33 -12.45 6.41
CA ARG A 147 3.14 -12.13 5.59
C ARG A 147 3.51 -11.73 4.16
N ILE A 148 4.55 -10.91 3.97
CA ILE A 148 5.07 -10.56 2.64
C ILE A 148 5.60 -11.82 1.94
N ARG A 149 6.41 -12.63 2.64
CA ARG A 149 7.04 -13.83 2.07
C ARG A 149 6.02 -14.89 1.67
N SER A 150 4.90 -15.03 2.39
CA SER A 150 3.89 -16.04 2.10
C SER A 150 3.13 -15.81 0.79
N ILE A 151 3.07 -14.57 0.30
CA ILE A 151 2.36 -14.23 -0.95
C ILE A 151 3.26 -13.68 -2.05
N SER A 152 4.56 -13.52 -1.79
CA SER A 152 5.53 -13.10 -2.80
C SER A 152 5.43 -13.97 -4.06
N PRO A 153 5.46 -13.40 -5.29
CA PRO A 153 5.85 -12.02 -5.63
C PRO A 153 4.71 -10.99 -5.58
N TYR A 154 3.53 -11.33 -5.07
CA TYR A 154 2.44 -10.37 -4.89
C TYR A 154 2.71 -9.44 -3.70
N PRO A 155 2.36 -8.15 -3.78
CA PRO A 155 2.42 -7.26 -2.64
C PRO A 155 1.28 -7.56 -1.66
N ILE A 156 1.52 -7.32 -0.38
CA ILE A 156 0.45 -7.24 0.61
C ILE A 156 -0.30 -5.91 0.47
N ILE A 157 -1.60 -5.91 0.79
CA ILE A 157 -2.47 -4.76 0.61
C ILE A 157 -2.75 -4.09 1.95
N ARG A 158 -2.61 -2.76 2.00
CA ARG A 158 -2.77 -1.93 3.18
C ARG A 158 -3.73 -0.77 2.92
N ALA A 159 -4.54 -0.38 3.89
CA ALA A 159 -5.36 0.83 3.81
C ALA A 159 -5.47 1.52 5.17
N HIS A 160 -5.70 2.83 5.17
CA HIS A 160 -6.07 3.54 6.39
C HIS A 160 -7.53 3.31 6.76
N PHE A 161 -7.79 3.12 8.04
CA PHE A 161 -9.16 3.02 8.55
C PHE A 161 -9.28 3.59 9.97
N GLY A 162 -10.38 4.28 10.23
CA GLY A 162 -10.68 4.93 11.51
C GLY A 162 -11.79 5.94 11.34
N LEU A 163 -12.96 5.66 11.90
CA LEU A 163 -14.14 6.53 11.83
C LEU A 163 -14.27 7.37 13.08
N SER A 164 -15.11 8.40 13.05
CA SER A 164 -15.27 9.32 14.20
C SER A 164 -15.90 8.66 15.44
N SER A 165 -16.40 7.42 15.31
CA SER A 165 -16.91 6.59 16.40
C SER A 165 -16.03 5.34 16.62
N LEU A 166 -15.77 5.00 17.89
CA LEU A 166 -15.09 3.75 18.25
C LEU A 166 -15.90 2.53 17.84
N GLU A 167 -17.22 2.54 18.11
CA GLU A 167 -18.11 1.41 17.79
C GLU A 167 -18.18 1.15 16.28
N GLU A 168 -18.33 2.21 15.48
CA GLU A 168 -18.33 2.09 14.02
C GLU A 168 -16.97 1.63 13.50
N THR A 169 -15.88 2.07 14.13
CA THR A 169 -14.53 1.59 13.79
C THR A 169 -14.38 0.10 14.13
N TYR A 170 -14.87 -0.37 15.28
CA TYR A 170 -14.78 -1.79 15.63
C TYR A 170 -15.56 -2.67 14.65
N ASN A 171 -16.77 -2.27 14.29
CA ASN A 171 -17.59 -2.98 13.31
C ASN A 171 -16.94 -2.96 11.94
N GLY A 172 -16.40 -1.83 11.50
CA GLY A 172 -15.71 -1.74 10.23
C GLY A 172 -14.41 -2.54 10.17
N VAL A 173 -13.67 -2.65 11.27
CA VAL A 173 -12.49 -3.53 11.35
C VAL A 173 -12.89 -5.00 11.12
N LYS A 174 -14.00 -5.47 11.73
CA LYS A 174 -14.52 -6.82 11.49
C LYS A 174 -14.89 -7.03 10.03
N GLU A 175 -15.66 -6.10 9.47
CA GLU A 175 -16.15 -6.20 8.10
C GLU A 175 -14.99 -6.27 7.08
N ILE A 176 -13.98 -5.43 7.25
CA ILE A 176 -12.77 -5.43 6.40
C ILE A 176 -12.00 -6.75 6.54
N ALA A 177 -11.84 -7.25 7.77
CA ALA A 177 -11.13 -8.50 8.04
C ALA A 177 -11.89 -9.72 7.45
N GLU A 178 -13.21 -9.78 7.60
CA GLU A 178 -14.08 -10.82 7.04
C GLU A 178 -14.10 -10.82 5.51
N ALA A 179 -13.92 -9.65 4.87
CA ALA A 179 -13.84 -9.54 3.42
C ALA A 179 -12.57 -10.19 2.84
N LYS A 180 -11.50 -10.35 3.64
CA LYS A 180 -10.22 -10.98 3.26
C LYS A 180 -9.52 -10.34 2.04
N VAL A 181 -9.76 -9.05 1.81
CA VAL A 181 -9.17 -8.29 0.69
C VAL A 181 -8.02 -7.37 1.12
N LEU A 182 -7.82 -7.21 2.43
CA LEU A 182 -6.84 -6.30 3.01
C LEU A 182 -5.96 -7.03 4.03
N ASP A 183 -4.63 -6.97 3.88
CA ASP A 183 -3.68 -7.66 4.76
C ASP A 183 -3.30 -6.82 5.99
N ILE A 184 -3.37 -5.49 5.88
CA ILE A 184 -3.01 -4.57 6.95
C ILE A 184 -4.05 -3.47 7.10
N ILE A 185 -4.65 -3.37 8.28
CA ILE A 185 -5.48 -2.22 8.66
C ILE A 185 -4.59 -1.20 9.37
N SER A 186 -4.42 -0.03 8.74
CA SER A 186 -3.70 1.09 9.33
C SER A 186 -4.62 2.02 10.08
N ILE A 187 -4.79 1.75 11.37
CA ILE A 187 -5.58 2.54 12.32
C ILE A 187 -5.18 4.01 12.20
N ALA A 188 -6.17 4.85 11.93
CA ALA A 188 -6.06 6.29 11.82
C ALA A 188 -6.70 6.94 13.07
N PRO A 189 -5.92 7.24 14.13
CA PRO A 189 -6.45 7.88 15.32
C PRO A 189 -6.87 9.31 15.01
N ASP A 190 -7.85 9.82 15.76
CA ASP A 190 -8.20 11.24 15.68
C ASP A 190 -7.02 12.13 16.08
N GLN A 191 -7.06 13.40 15.66
CA GLN A 191 -5.97 14.36 15.92
C GLN A 191 -5.66 14.46 17.42
N ALA A 192 -6.70 14.45 18.27
CA ALA A 192 -6.55 14.51 19.71
C ALA A 192 -5.76 13.31 20.28
N CYS A 193 -6.00 12.09 19.79
CA CYS A 193 -5.24 10.91 20.18
C CYS A 193 -3.79 10.99 19.71
N GLN A 194 -3.54 11.47 18.48
CA GLN A 194 -2.19 11.53 17.94
C GLN A 194 -1.27 12.43 18.78
N GLU A 195 -1.81 13.48 19.37
CA GLU A 195 -1.06 14.39 20.22
C GLU A 195 -1.18 14.02 21.72
N PHE A 196 -2.38 13.82 22.27
CA PHE A 196 -2.61 13.86 23.73
C PHE A 196 -2.96 12.52 24.39
N LEU A 197 -2.63 11.37 23.80
CA LEU A 197 -3.03 10.05 24.33
C LEU A 197 -2.61 9.81 25.80
N HIS A 198 -1.43 10.32 26.20
CA HIS A 198 -0.92 10.19 27.57
C HIS A 198 -1.24 11.40 28.48
N HIS A 199 -2.12 12.29 28.01
CA HIS A 199 -2.49 13.55 28.66
C HIS A 199 -4.01 13.62 28.92
N PRO A 200 -4.55 12.81 29.86
CA PRO A 200 -5.99 12.74 30.15
C PRO A 200 -6.57 14.10 30.57
N GLU A 201 -5.77 14.97 31.20
CA GLU A 201 -6.15 16.32 31.62
C GLU A 201 -6.43 17.29 30.45
N ILE A 202 -5.92 16.95 29.25
CA ILE A 202 -6.08 17.71 28.02
C ILE A 202 -7.07 17.00 27.08
N ILE A 203 -6.81 15.74 26.72
CA ILE A 203 -7.56 15.02 25.67
C ILE A 203 -9.06 14.89 25.99
N ASN A 204 -9.43 14.83 27.27
CA ASN A 204 -10.83 14.75 27.71
C ASN A 204 -11.62 16.04 27.48
N LYS A 205 -10.95 17.16 27.19
CA LYS A 205 -11.58 18.45 26.88
C LYS A 205 -11.70 18.71 25.38
N ILE A 206 -11.11 17.84 24.54
CA ILE A 206 -11.09 18.00 23.09
C ILE A 206 -12.24 17.18 22.47
N PRO A 207 -12.96 17.72 21.47
CA PRO A 207 -13.96 16.96 20.73
C PRO A 207 -13.39 15.65 20.16
N LYS A 208 -14.18 14.58 20.25
CA LYS A 208 -13.82 13.26 19.75
C LYS A 208 -14.04 13.16 18.24
N GLY A 209 -13.22 12.34 17.57
CA GLY A 209 -13.50 11.84 16.22
C GLY A 209 -13.03 12.74 15.09
N ALA A 210 -12.30 13.82 15.40
CA ALA A 210 -11.77 14.73 14.41
C ALA A 210 -10.66 14.07 13.58
N GLY A 211 -11.01 13.65 12.36
CA GLY A 211 -10.08 13.07 11.40
C GLY A 211 -9.66 11.62 11.67
N GLY A 212 -10.36 10.90 12.55
CA GLY A 212 -10.05 9.49 12.83
C GLY A 212 -10.76 8.92 14.06
N VAL A 213 -10.33 7.74 14.49
CA VAL A 213 -10.91 7.02 15.64
C VAL A 213 -10.52 7.64 16.99
N PRO A 214 -11.48 7.93 17.89
CA PRO A 214 -11.19 8.58 19.16
C PRO A 214 -10.69 7.60 20.23
N ILE A 215 -9.49 7.05 20.03
CA ILE A 215 -8.79 6.21 21.03
C ILE A 215 -8.42 7.08 22.23
N ARG A 216 -8.73 6.62 23.44
CA ARG A 216 -8.49 7.35 24.69
C ARG A 216 -7.78 6.52 25.75
N ASN A 217 -7.77 5.20 25.62
CA ASN A 217 -7.16 4.33 26.62
C ASN A 217 -6.65 3.02 26.00
N LYS A 218 -5.97 2.22 26.82
CA LYS A 218 -5.41 0.92 26.43
C LYS A 218 -6.46 -0.07 25.93
N GLN A 219 -7.63 -0.12 26.57
CA GLN A 219 -8.69 -1.07 26.20
C GLN A 219 -9.18 -0.81 24.79
N ASP A 220 -9.29 0.46 24.36
CA ASP A 220 -9.72 0.78 23.00
C ASP A 220 -8.81 0.14 21.93
N LEU A 221 -7.50 0.07 22.20
CA LEU A 221 -6.52 -0.57 21.31
C LEU A 221 -6.62 -2.11 21.36
N VAL A 222 -6.81 -2.68 22.55
CA VAL A 222 -7.02 -4.12 22.72
C VAL A 222 -8.27 -4.57 21.97
N ASP A 223 -9.37 -3.82 22.11
CA ASP A 223 -10.62 -4.10 21.41
C ASP A 223 -10.42 -4.02 19.90
N LEU A 224 -9.70 -3.01 19.37
CA LEU A 224 -9.36 -2.95 17.94
C LEU A 224 -8.61 -4.20 17.47
N TYR A 225 -7.64 -4.66 18.25
CA TYR A 225 -6.92 -5.90 17.95
C TYR A 225 -7.85 -7.10 17.94
N GLU A 226 -8.63 -7.32 19.01
CA GLU A 226 -9.55 -8.45 19.11
C GLU A 226 -10.57 -8.49 17.97
N ASN A 227 -11.13 -7.34 17.60
CA ASN A 227 -12.08 -7.23 16.48
C ASN A 227 -11.43 -7.50 15.11
N SER A 228 -10.10 -7.37 14.99
CA SER A 228 -9.36 -7.74 13.78
C SER A 228 -9.03 -9.24 13.70
N GLN A 229 -9.18 -10.01 14.79
CA GLN A 229 -8.82 -11.44 14.82
C GLN A 229 -9.91 -12.35 14.21
N ILE A 230 -10.37 -11.99 13.02
CA ILE A 230 -11.35 -12.72 12.22
C ILE A 230 -10.97 -12.68 10.73
N GLY A 231 -11.57 -13.54 9.92
CA GLY A 231 -11.38 -13.51 8.47
C GLY A 231 -9.96 -13.88 8.04
N ASN A 232 -9.18 -12.90 7.59
CA ASN A 232 -7.76 -13.08 7.21
C ASN A 232 -6.75 -12.56 8.25
N PHE A 233 -7.22 -12.21 9.45
CA PHE A 233 -6.40 -11.73 10.57
C PHE A 233 -5.42 -10.63 10.12
N PRO A 234 -5.93 -9.48 9.64
CA PRO A 234 -5.08 -8.42 9.14
C PRO A 234 -4.14 -7.93 10.25
N LEU A 235 -2.90 -7.63 9.87
CA LEU A 235 -1.97 -6.99 10.79
C LEU A 235 -2.49 -5.58 11.10
N LEU A 236 -2.24 -5.10 12.32
CA LEU A 236 -2.56 -3.72 12.68
C LEU A 236 -1.32 -2.85 12.64
N ARG A 237 -1.49 -1.63 12.15
CA ARG A 237 -0.51 -0.56 12.22
C ARG A 237 -1.20 0.72 12.67
N ILE A 238 -0.52 1.55 13.46
CA ILE A 238 -1.04 2.85 13.90
C ILE A 238 -0.02 3.96 13.66
N TYR A 239 -0.48 5.21 13.52
CA TYR A 239 0.43 6.35 13.53
C TYR A 239 1.14 6.47 14.87
N SER A 240 2.43 6.81 14.86
CA SER A 240 3.25 6.93 16.08
C SER A 240 2.83 8.09 17.00
N GLY A 241 2.01 9.02 16.50
CA GLY A 241 1.63 10.25 17.20
C GLY A 241 2.61 11.40 16.93
N THR A 242 2.46 12.50 17.65
CA THR A 242 3.26 13.74 17.51
C THR A 242 3.96 14.17 18.80
N GLN A 243 3.75 13.43 19.90
CA GLN A 243 4.51 13.53 21.14
C GLN A 243 4.42 12.22 21.93
N ASP A 244 5.22 12.09 22.99
CA ASP A 244 5.31 10.88 23.84
C ASP A 244 5.58 9.60 23.03
N LEU A 245 6.38 9.71 21.96
CA LEU A 245 6.48 8.67 20.95
C LEU A 245 6.98 7.32 21.49
N ILE A 246 7.86 7.32 22.51
CA ILE A 246 8.31 6.09 23.16
C ILE A 246 7.18 5.44 23.97
N LYS A 247 6.39 6.22 24.71
CA LYS A 247 5.24 5.68 25.47
C LYS A 247 4.18 5.13 24.52
N ASN A 248 3.94 5.83 23.40
CA ASN A 248 3.09 5.34 22.31
C ASN A 248 3.64 4.04 21.73
N ALA A 249 4.94 3.97 21.43
CA ALA A 249 5.58 2.78 20.89
C ALA A 249 5.42 1.55 21.82
N GLU A 250 5.61 1.74 23.13
CA GLU A 250 5.39 0.71 24.16
C GLU A 250 3.93 0.27 24.18
N LEU A 251 2.99 1.21 24.28
CA LEU A 251 1.57 0.93 24.32
C LEU A 251 1.08 0.18 23.07
N PHE A 252 1.47 0.63 21.88
CA PHE A 252 1.05 0.03 20.60
C PHE A 252 1.68 -1.33 20.36
N HIS A 253 2.91 -1.55 20.83
CA HIS A 253 3.54 -2.86 20.78
C HIS A 253 2.79 -3.87 21.66
N ASP A 254 2.44 -3.47 22.89
CA ASP A 254 1.81 -4.33 23.89
C ASP A 254 0.32 -4.62 23.63
N THR A 255 -0.33 -3.84 22.75
CA THR A 255 -1.80 -3.93 22.53
C THR A 255 -2.17 -4.44 21.16
N ILE A 256 -1.64 -3.85 20.09
CA ILE A 256 -2.04 -4.15 18.70
C ILE A 256 -0.94 -4.88 17.93
N LEU A 257 0.18 -5.22 18.57
CA LEU A 257 1.35 -5.82 17.94
C LEU A 257 1.79 -5.02 16.70
N ASN A 258 1.87 -3.69 16.86
CA ASN A 258 2.05 -2.74 15.76
C ASN A 258 3.09 -3.20 14.73
N ALA A 259 2.63 -3.45 13.49
CA ALA A 259 3.40 -4.17 12.46
C ALA A 259 4.70 -3.47 12.05
N TRP A 260 4.70 -2.13 12.04
CA TRP A 260 5.90 -1.29 11.91
C TRP A 260 5.63 0.12 12.44
N ALA A 261 6.70 0.85 12.77
CA ALA A 261 6.60 2.24 13.19
C ALA A 261 6.74 3.19 11.99
N ALA A 262 5.99 4.29 11.98
CA ALA A 262 6.12 5.34 10.96
C ALA A 262 6.47 6.66 11.62
N ILE A 263 7.73 7.07 11.51
CA ILE A 263 8.32 8.17 12.27
C ILE A 263 9.07 9.08 11.30
N PRO A 264 8.66 10.35 11.13
CA PRO A 264 9.41 11.29 10.32
C PRO A 264 10.71 11.73 11.03
N ILE A 265 11.58 12.45 10.33
CA ILE A 265 12.74 13.16 10.85
C ILE A 265 12.34 14.60 11.14
N PHE A 266 11.88 15.34 10.13
CA PHE A 266 11.62 16.79 10.18
C PHE A 266 10.16 17.15 10.54
N TRP A 267 9.21 16.26 10.27
CA TRP A 267 7.77 16.54 10.35
C TRP A 267 7.18 16.16 11.70
N TYR A 268 5.88 16.45 11.90
CA TYR A 268 5.19 16.26 13.18
C TYR A 268 5.79 17.08 14.32
N SER A 269 6.09 18.34 14.01
CA SER A 269 6.69 19.30 14.91
C SER A 269 6.02 20.67 14.76
N GLN A 270 6.57 21.69 15.39
CA GLN A 270 6.18 23.07 15.12
C GLN A 270 6.43 23.49 13.65
N LEU A 271 7.24 22.75 12.89
CA LEU A 271 7.47 23.00 11.46
C LEU A 271 6.19 22.89 10.65
N ASP A 272 5.37 21.86 10.88
CA ASP A 272 4.09 21.63 10.20
C ASP A 272 2.87 21.88 11.09
N GLY A 273 3.08 22.33 12.33
CA GLY A 273 2.05 22.70 13.28
C GLY A 273 1.30 21.51 13.88
N ARG A 274 1.82 20.29 13.76
CA ARG A 274 1.16 19.06 14.25
C ARG A 274 1.69 18.53 15.59
N GLY A 275 2.85 19.03 16.03
CA GLY A 275 3.46 18.63 17.29
C GLY A 275 3.83 19.84 18.15
N PRO A 276 3.80 19.72 19.48
CA PRO A 276 4.07 20.85 20.37
C PRO A 276 5.56 21.22 20.44
N LYS A 277 6.45 20.31 20.02
CA LYS A 277 7.90 20.41 20.15
C LYS A 277 8.55 21.22 19.03
N SER A 278 9.67 21.86 19.36
CA SER A 278 10.53 22.50 18.36
C SER A 278 11.03 21.48 17.34
N LEU A 279 11.49 21.94 16.18
CA LEU A 279 12.07 21.06 15.15
C LEU A 279 13.24 20.24 15.72
N PHE A 280 14.13 20.86 16.49
CA PHE A 280 15.26 20.22 17.16
C PHE A 280 14.83 19.13 18.14
N ASP A 281 13.88 19.44 19.03
CA ASP A 281 13.40 18.51 20.04
C ASP A 281 12.67 17.33 19.41
N SER A 282 11.93 17.59 18.33
CA SER A 282 11.21 16.55 17.57
C SER A 282 12.19 15.61 16.88
N ILE A 283 13.17 16.10 16.12
CA ILE A 283 14.22 15.27 15.50
C ILE A 283 14.94 14.42 16.57
N SER A 284 15.25 15.03 17.73
CA SER A 284 15.89 14.33 18.85
C SER A 284 15.01 13.21 19.42
N GLU A 285 13.70 13.42 19.55
CA GLU A 285 12.76 12.38 19.99
C GLU A 285 12.56 11.29 18.92
N HIS A 286 12.46 11.67 17.64
CA HIS A 286 12.37 10.75 16.52
C HIS A 286 13.57 9.80 16.50
N PHE A 287 14.79 10.31 16.67
CA PHE A 287 15.99 9.48 16.72
C PHE A 287 15.95 8.48 17.89
N LYS A 288 15.53 8.93 19.08
CA LYS A 288 15.39 8.05 20.25
C LYS A 288 14.34 6.97 20.01
N THR A 289 13.22 7.32 19.38
CA THR A 289 12.11 6.40 19.10
C THR A 289 12.47 5.39 18.03
N ILE A 290 13.13 5.82 16.95
CA ILE A 290 13.67 4.92 15.91
C ILE A 290 14.65 3.92 16.53
N LYS A 291 15.59 4.37 17.39
CA LYS A 291 16.50 3.46 18.12
C LYS A 291 15.75 2.47 19.01
N TRP A 292 14.67 2.90 19.66
CA TRP A 292 13.85 2.03 20.51
C TRP A 292 13.20 0.89 19.71
N HIS A 293 12.65 1.19 18.52
CA HIS A 293 12.09 0.19 17.61
C HIS A 293 13.16 -0.72 17.01
N ALA A 294 14.28 -0.14 16.58
CA ALA A 294 15.43 -0.86 16.05
C ALA A 294 15.97 -1.91 17.04
N ALA A 295 16.13 -1.54 18.32
CA ALA A 295 16.57 -2.46 19.38
C ALA A 295 15.64 -3.67 19.57
N ARG A 296 14.36 -3.51 19.22
CA ARG A 296 13.31 -4.55 19.30
C ARG A 296 13.06 -5.26 17.96
N LYS A 297 13.82 -4.93 16.92
CA LYS A 297 13.68 -5.47 15.55
C LYS A 297 12.30 -5.20 14.95
N ILE A 298 11.62 -4.13 15.40
CA ILE A 298 10.38 -3.67 14.79
C ILE A 298 10.76 -2.88 13.52
N PRO A 299 10.16 -3.17 12.35
CA PRO A 299 10.44 -2.40 11.14
C PRO A 299 10.10 -0.91 11.31
N VAL A 300 10.81 -0.06 10.57
CA VAL A 300 10.62 1.40 10.62
C VAL A 300 10.45 1.97 9.22
N GLU A 301 9.36 2.70 9.03
CA GLU A 301 9.09 3.60 7.92
C GLU A 301 9.53 5.01 8.34
N VAL A 302 10.41 5.64 7.56
CA VAL A 302 10.67 7.08 7.65
C VAL A 302 10.02 7.74 6.46
N ASN A 303 9.06 8.61 6.73
CA ASN A 303 8.08 9.03 5.75
C ASN A 303 8.27 10.50 5.30
N ASP A 304 9.44 11.08 5.56
CA ASP A 304 9.80 12.45 5.20
C ASP A 304 9.76 12.79 3.71
N PRO A 305 10.20 11.92 2.78
CA PRO A 305 10.36 12.36 1.39
C PRO A 305 9.06 12.86 0.78
N HIS A 306 7.95 12.17 1.07
CA HIS A 306 6.66 12.58 0.56
C HIS A 306 6.15 13.87 1.22
N GLN A 307 6.52 14.16 2.47
CA GLN A 307 6.10 15.38 3.15
C GLN A 307 6.76 16.63 2.52
N TRP A 308 7.99 16.50 2.03
CA TRP A 308 8.63 17.51 1.17
C TRP A 308 7.88 17.65 -0.16
N GLY A 309 7.56 16.53 -0.81
CA GLY A 309 6.82 16.50 -2.07
C GLY A 309 5.44 17.15 -1.97
N LEU A 310 4.67 16.87 -0.90
CA LEU A 310 3.37 17.47 -0.62
C LEU A 310 3.44 19.00 -0.54
N ARG A 311 4.59 19.53 -0.10
CA ARG A 311 4.85 20.96 0.07
C ARG A 311 5.49 21.62 -1.17
N MET A 312 5.47 20.92 -2.32
CA MET A 312 6.04 21.37 -3.59
C MET A 312 7.56 21.55 -3.57
N ALA A 313 8.29 20.82 -2.72
CA ALA A 313 9.74 20.75 -2.85
C ALA A 313 10.12 20.19 -4.23
N PRO A 314 11.21 20.68 -4.86
CA PRO A 314 11.65 20.17 -6.16
C PRO A 314 12.06 18.70 -6.04
N ASP A 315 11.95 17.94 -7.13
CA ASP A 315 12.06 16.48 -7.12
C ASP A 315 13.40 15.99 -6.51
N HIS A 316 14.50 16.73 -6.70
CA HIS A 316 15.81 16.36 -6.15
C HIS A 316 15.95 16.56 -4.64
N ILE A 317 15.19 17.48 -4.02
CA ILE A 317 15.12 17.59 -2.55
C ILE A 317 14.41 16.37 -1.98
N VAL A 318 13.32 15.94 -2.63
CA VAL A 318 12.59 14.72 -2.23
C VAL A 318 13.48 13.47 -2.34
N VAL A 319 14.27 13.36 -3.41
CA VAL A 319 15.23 12.24 -3.60
C VAL A 319 16.39 12.31 -2.60
N ALA A 320 16.97 13.48 -2.36
CA ALA A 320 18.02 13.64 -1.36
C ALA A 320 17.53 13.27 0.05
N ASP A 321 16.30 13.64 0.39
CA ASP A 321 15.68 13.32 1.67
C ASP A 321 15.39 11.81 1.82
N ALA A 322 15.11 11.09 0.72
CA ALA A 322 15.00 9.62 0.74
C ALA A 322 16.32 8.98 1.20
N TYR A 323 17.46 9.46 0.68
CA TYR A 323 18.79 9.03 1.14
C TYR A 323 19.05 9.38 2.60
N ILE A 324 18.77 10.63 3.01
CA ILE A 324 18.97 11.10 4.39
C ILE A 324 18.17 10.23 5.37
N SER A 325 16.90 9.99 5.07
CA SER A 325 15.98 9.17 5.86
C SER A 325 16.49 7.73 6.03
N ALA A 326 16.85 7.08 4.92
CA ALA A 326 17.38 5.71 4.95
C ALA A 326 18.74 5.62 5.67
N TYR A 327 19.62 6.60 5.46
CA TYR A 327 20.92 6.68 6.12
C TYR A 327 20.75 6.80 7.64
N ILE A 328 19.89 7.70 8.09
CA ILE A 328 19.57 7.89 9.50
C ILE A 328 19.02 6.58 10.08
N ALA A 329 18.00 5.98 9.47
CA ALA A 329 17.41 4.73 9.94
C ALA A 329 18.48 3.62 10.10
N LYS A 330 19.34 3.45 9.09
CA LYS A 330 20.44 2.49 9.13
C LYS A 330 21.41 2.76 10.28
N LYS A 331 21.86 4.01 10.45
CA LYS A 331 22.79 4.41 11.52
C LYS A 331 22.19 4.31 12.92
N LEU A 332 20.87 4.44 13.03
CA LEU A 332 20.12 4.23 14.28
C LEU A 332 19.84 2.74 14.56
N GLY A 333 20.26 1.83 13.69
CA GLY A 333 20.24 0.39 13.91
C GLY A 333 19.01 -0.33 13.37
N VAL A 334 18.16 0.35 12.58
CA VAL A 334 17.02 -0.28 11.90
C VAL A 334 17.53 -1.42 11.01
N LYS A 335 16.86 -2.56 11.02
CA LYS A 335 17.22 -3.72 10.17
C LYS A 335 16.32 -3.88 8.97
N ILE A 336 15.03 -3.65 9.16
CA ILE A 336 14.02 -3.64 8.10
C ILE A 336 13.52 -2.21 8.01
N TYR A 337 13.88 -1.54 6.92
CA TYR A 337 13.44 -0.20 6.60
C TYR A 337 12.31 -0.27 5.58
N ILE A 338 11.23 0.45 5.81
CA ILE A 338 10.12 0.57 4.86
C ILE A 338 10.28 1.92 4.16
N GLU A 339 10.66 1.86 2.89
CA GLU A 339 10.75 3.04 2.04
C GLU A 339 9.40 3.27 1.38
N GLN A 340 8.74 4.36 1.78
CA GLN A 340 7.44 4.73 1.22
C GLN A 340 7.61 5.63 -0.02
N PHE A 341 7.08 5.17 -1.14
CA PHE A 341 7.00 5.90 -2.40
C PHE A 341 5.57 6.40 -2.61
N MET A 342 5.35 7.67 -2.30
CA MET A 342 4.09 8.35 -2.63
C MET A 342 4.17 8.88 -4.06
N PHE A 343 3.38 8.28 -4.95
CA PHE A 343 3.21 8.71 -6.34
C PHE A 343 2.26 9.91 -6.43
N ASN A 344 2.16 10.50 -7.61
CA ASN A 344 1.33 11.66 -7.94
C ASN A 344 1.56 12.86 -6.99
N THR A 345 2.79 12.98 -6.47
CA THR A 345 3.15 13.96 -5.44
C THR A 345 4.49 14.62 -5.78
N PRO A 346 4.57 15.95 -5.92
CA PRO A 346 3.47 16.91 -5.83
C PRO A 346 2.39 16.74 -6.90
N ALA A 347 1.23 17.35 -6.65
CA ALA A 347 0.19 17.47 -7.68
C ALA A 347 0.75 18.21 -8.91
N GLY A 348 0.48 17.66 -10.09
CA GLY A 348 0.95 18.20 -11.37
C GLY A 348 2.14 17.46 -11.98
N ASN A 349 2.85 16.62 -11.23
CA ASN A 349 3.80 15.70 -11.85
C ASN A 349 3.06 14.76 -12.82
N THR A 350 3.57 14.61 -14.05
CA THR A 350 3.05 13.62 -14.98
C THR A 350 3.55 12.23 -14.58
N LEU A 351 2.81 11.17 -14.93
CA LEU A 351 3.11 9.80 -14.48
C LEU A 351 4.55 9.36 -14.79
N ASN A 352 5.08 9.72 -15.96
CA ASN A 352 6.44 9.39 -16.37
C ASN A 352 7.51 10.17 -15.58
N MET A 353 7.29 11.46 -15.33
CA MET A 353 8.23 12.29 -14.54
C MET A 353 8.21 11.88 -13.07
N ASP A 354 7.04 11.52 -12.55
CA ASP A 354 6.90 11.03 -11.19
C ASP A 354 7.53 9.64 -11.01
N LEU A 355 7.36 8.74 -11.98
CA LEU A 355 8.06 7.46 -11.98
C LEU A 355 9.59 7.65 -12.02
N ALA A 356 10.09 8.62 -12.80
CA ALA A 356 11.52 8.94 -12.80
C ALA A 356 12.02 9.41 -11.43
N ARG A 357 11.23 10.23 -10.71
CA ARG A 357 11.53 10.63 -9.32
C ARG A 357 11.54 9.43 -8.39
N VAL A 358 10.55 8.56 -8.46
CA VAL A 358 10.47 7.34 -7.62
C VAL A 358 11.63 6.38 -7.90
N LEU A 359 12.00 6.18 -9.17
CA LEU A 359 13.17 5.38 -9.53
C LEU A 359 14.47 6.00 -9.00
N ALA A 360 14.59 7.34 -9.00
CA ALA A 360 15.73 8.03 -8.42
C ALA A 360 15.78 7.90 -6.89
N MET A 361 14.63 7.94 -6.19
CA MET A 361 14.55 7.66 -4.75
C MET A 361 15.07 6.25 -4.45
N LYS A 362 14.60 5.24 -5.20
CA LYS A 362 15.06 3.87 -5.03
C LYS A 362 16.57 3.74 -5.29
N GLU A 363 17.07 4.30 -6.39
CA GLU A 363 18.48 4.17 -6.80
C GLU A 363 19.44 4.87 -5.84
N ILE A 364 19.07 6.04 -5.29
CA ILE A 364 19.96 6.75 -4.36
C ILE A 364 20.11 6.00 -3.03
N VAL A 365 19.11 5.21 -2.61
CA VAL A 365 19.13 4.41 -1.37
C VAL A 365 19.86 3.07 -1.54
N GLU A 366 19.96 2.53 -2.76
CA GLU A 366 20.58 1.22 -3.04
C GLU A 366 21.97 1.00 -2.40
N PRO A 367 22.90 1.97 -2.39
CA PRO A 367 24.22 1.82 -1.74
C PRO A 367 24.15 1.59 -0.22
N LEU A 368 23.02 1.88 0.43
CA LEU A 368 22.82 1.67 1.85
C LEU A 368 22.36 0.24 2.18
N ILE A 369 21.94 -0.55 1.20
CA ILE A 369 21.42 -1.91 1.42
C ILE A 369 22.58 -2.88 1.65
N ASP A 370 22.51 -3.65 2.73
CA ASP A 370 23.45 -4.73 3.03
C ASP A 370 22.78 -5.83 3.86
N GLN A 371 23.55 -6.84 4.28
CA GLN A 371 23.05 -7.98 5.07
C GLN A 371 22.37 -7.61 6.40
N ASN A 372 22.56 -6.38 6.90
CA ASN A 372 21.98 -5.87 8.14
C ASN A 372 20.94 -4.77 7.92
N PHE A 373 20.69 -4.35 6.67
CA PHE A 373 19.75 -3.29 6.32
C PHE A 373 18.98 -3.66 5.04
N GLU A 374 17.80 -4.23 5.22
CA GLU A 374 16.87 -4.59 4.16
C GLU A 374 15.86 -3.46 3.93
N VAL A 375 15.59 -3.13 2.67
CA VAL A 375 14.63 -2.08 2.28
C VAL A 375 13.40 -2.71 1.62
N LEU A 376 12.26 -2.57 2.29
CA LEU A 376 10.95 -2.93 1.78
C LEU A 376 10.29 -1.71 1.11
N ARG A 377 9.95 -1.87 -0.16
CA ARG A 377 9.18 -0.89 -0.94
C ARG A 377 7.70 -0.89 -0.55
N GLU A 378 7.20 0.24 -0.05
CA GLU A 378 5.78 0.52 0.10
C GLU A 378 5.35 1.59 -0.90
N THR A 379 4.27 1.39 -1.64
CA THR A 379 3.77 2.40 -2.60
C THR A 379 2.40 2.91 -2.24
N ARG A 380 2.12 4.16 -2.57
CA ARG A 380 0.78 4.75 -2.44
C ARG A 380 0.54 5.84 -3.47
N ALA A 381 -0.73 6.15 -3.72
CA ALA A 381 -1.12 7.36 -4.44
C ALA A 381 -1.07 8.60 -3.52
N GLY A 382 -0.83 9.76 -4.14
CA GLY A 382 -0.92 11.06 -3.49
C GLY A 382 -2.38 11.49 -3.32
N LEU A 383 -2.71 12.09 -2.18
CA LEU A 383 -4.09 12.42 -1.81
C LEU A 383 -4.75 13.36 -2.81
N SER A 384 -4.01 14.38 -3.23
CA SER A 384 -4.46 15.42 -4.17
C SER A 384 -4.64 14.92 -5.61
N TYR A 385 -4.32 13.65 -5.89
CA TYR A 385 -4.57 13.06 -7.20
C TYR A 385 -6.04 12.70 -7.40
N PHE A 386 -6.76 12.33 -6.33
CA PHE A 386 -8.12 11.82 -6.44
C PHE A 386 -9.14 12.93 -6.70
N SER A 387 -10.06 12.64 -7.60
CA SER A 387 -11.19 13.48 -7.96
C SER A 387 -12.38 13.22 -7.03
N SER A 388 -13.17 14.25 -6.73
CA SER A 388 -14.43 14.08 -5.98
C SER A 388 -15.53 13.37 -6.80
N ASN A 389 -15.34 13.18 -8.10
CA ASN A 389 -16.16 12.30 -8.92
C ASN A 389 -15.71 10.83 -8.77
N ASP A 390 -16.54 9.99 -8.16
CA ASP A 390 -16.31 8.56 -7.90
C ASP A 390 -15.80 7.78 -9.11
N LYS A 391 -16.43 7.95 -10.28
CA LYS A 391 -16.05 7.21 -11.50
C LYS A 391 -14.64 7.59 -11.96
N ILE A 392 -14.27 8.86 -11.82
CA ILE A 392 -12.93 9.35 -12.15
C ILE A 392 -11.94 8.85 -11.09
N ALA A 393 -12.28 8.92 -9.81
CA ALA A 393 -11.46 8.44 -8.70
C ALA A 393 -11.09 6.96 -8.84
N LYS A 394 -12.05 6.12 -9.25
CA LYS A 394 -11.81 4.69 -9.54
C LYS A 394 -10.86 4.50 -10.73
N GLY A 395 -10.96 5.33 -11.76
CA GLY A 395 -9.99 5.34 -12.86
C GLY A 395 -8.58 5.76 -12.42
N GLN A 396 -8.50 6.75 -11.53
CA GLN A 396 -7.25 7.24 -10.94
C GLN A 396 -6.61 6.21 -10.01
N LEU A 397 -7.41 5.51 -9.19
CA LEU A 397 -6.99 4.39 -8.35
C LEU A 397 -6.23 3.33 -9.17
N CYS A 398 -6.84 2.89 -10.27
CA CYS A 398 -6.22 1.92 -11.18
C CYS A 398 -4.96 2.49 -11.85
N THR A 399 -5.03 3.71 -12.39
CA THR A 399 -3.92 4.33 -13.13
C THR A 399 -2.69 4.51 -12.27
N SER A 400 -2.85 5.06 -11.06
CA SER A 400 -1.74 5.23 -10.12
C SER A 400 -1.17 3.88 -9.70
N THR A 401 -2.03 2.91 -9.34
CA THR A 401 -1.57 1.59 -8.89
C THR A 401 -0.81 0.84 -9.98
N LEU A 402 -1.20 0.94 -11.25
CA LEU A 402 -0.46 0.33 -12.36
C LEU A 402 0.99 0.82 -12.42
N ILE A 403 1.19 2.13 -12.27
CA ILE A 403 2.54 2.72 -12.26
C ILE A 403 3.29 2.34 -10.98
N GLN A 404 2.62 2.29 -9.83
CA GLN A 404 3.21 1.80 -8.57
C GLN A 404 3.75 0.37 -8.69
N MET A 405 3.00 -0.51 -9.36
CA MET A 405 3.41 -1.91 -9.57
C MET A 405 4.68 -2.06 -10.41
N SER A 406 5.06 -1.04 -11.21
CA SER A 406 6.29 -1.07 -12.01
C SER A 406 7.57 -1.18 -11.18
N ILE A 407 7.56 -0.72 -9.92
CA ILE A 407 8.71 -0.83 -9.02
C ILE A 407 8.65 -2.06 -8.12
N LYS A 408 7.74 -3.01 -8.41
CA LYS A 408 7.58 -4.29 -7.70
C LYS A 408 7.51 -4.09 -6.18
N PRO A 409 6.50 -3.34 -5.68
CA PRO A 409 6.35 -3.08 -4.25
C PRO A 409 6.16 -4.38 -3.46
N HIS A 410 6.55 -4.35 -2.19
CA HIS A 410 6.19 -5.41 -1.24
C HIS A 410 4.86 -5.09 -0.55
N ILE A 411 4.54 -3.80 -0.42
CA ILE A 411 3.32 -3.29 0.20
C ILE A 411 2.68 -2.28 -0.75
N VAL A 412 1.41 -2.50 -1.10
CA VAL A 412 0.59 -1.50 -1.81
C VAL A 412 -0.40 -0.90 -0.81
N HIS A 413 -0.22 0.38 -0.53
CA HIS A 413 -1.17 1.15 0.24
C HIS A 413 -2.25 1.74 -0.67
N VAL A 414 -3.43 1.14 -0.56
CA VAL A 414 -4.67 1.53 -1.24
C VAL A 414 -5.22 2.78 -0.56
N VAL A 415 -5.10 3.90 -1.27
CA VAL A 415 -5.86 5.11 -0.98
C VAL A 415 -7.24 4.91 -1.60
N SER A 416 -8.28 4.83 -0.78
CA SER A 416 -9.63 4.54 -1.24
C SER A 416 -10.12 5.60 -2.24
N HIS A 417 -10.98 5.18 -3.18
CA HIS A 417 -11.56 6.10 -4.17
C HIS A 417 -12.35 7.26 -3.54
N SER A 418 -12.78 7.12 -2.29
CA SER A 418 -13.49 8.12 -1.48
C SER A 418 -12.61 9.27 -0.97
N GLU A 419 -11.28 9.24 -1.15
CA GLU A 419 -10.32 10.17 -0.54
C GLU A 419 -10.70 11.66 -0.69
N ALA A 420 -11.24 12.03 -1.85
CA ALA A 420 -11.59 13.42 -2.15
C ALA A 420 -13.01 13.83 -1.70
N THR A 421 -13.78 12.94 -1.07
CA THR A 421 -15.17 13.17 -0.67
C THR A 421 -15.42 12.96 0.81
N HIS A 422 -15.01 11.82 1.38
CA HIS A 422 -15.30 11.44 2.76
C HIS A 422 -14.28 10.45 3.30
N ALA A 423 -14.19 10.36 4.63
CA ALA A 423 -13.38 9.35 5.30
C ALA A 423 -13.83 7.96 4.87
N ALA A 424 -12.89 7.11 4.44
CA ALA A 424 -13.21 5.82 3.84
C ALA A 424 -14.01 4.93 4.80
N LEU A 425 -15.18 4.48 4.32
CA LEU A 425 -15.98 3.47 5.00
C LEU A 425 -15.45 2.06 4.67
N PRO A 426 -15.84 1.02 5.43
CA PRO A 426 -15.46 -0.36 5.15
C PRO A 426 -15.72 -0.77 3.68
N GLU A 427 -16.89 -0.43 3.15
CA GLU A 427 -17.28 -0.74 1.77
C GLU A 427 -16.40 -0.03 0.73
N ASP A 428 -15.94 1.20 0.99
CA ASP A 428 -15.05 1.94 0.08
C ASP A 428 -13.69 1.26 -0.01
N ILE A 429 -13.17 0.79 1.12
CA ILE A 429 -11.89 0.06 1.21
C ILE A 429 -12.03 -1.28 0.50
N ILE A 430 -13.10 -2.03 0.80
CA ILE A 430 -13.35 -3.35 0.21
C ILE A 430 -13.51 -3.24 -1.31
N GLU A 431 -14.28 -2.25 -1.78
CA GLU A 431 -14.45 -1.99 -3.21
C GLU A 431 -13.11 -1.62 -3.86
N SER A 432 -12.36 -0.70 -3.26
CA SER A 432 -11.05 -0.26 -3.79
C SER A 432 -10.06 -1.44 -3.89
N CYS A 433 -9.96 -2.27 -2.86
CA CYS A 433 -9.11 -3.47 -2.88
C CYS A 433 -9.58 -4.49 -3.93
N THR A 434 -10.89 -4.67 -4.07
CA THR A 434 -11.49 -5.58 -5.05
C THR A 434 -11.20 -5.13 -6.49
N ILE A 435 -11.31 -3.84 -6.77
CA ILE A 435 -10.95 -3.24 -8.07
C ILE A 435 -9.49 -3.54 -8.41
N LEU A 436 -8.59 -3.36 -7.44
CA LEU A 436 -7.15 -3.52 -7.65
C LEU A 436 -6.68 -4.97 -7.73
N LYS A 437 -7.44 -5.93 -7.20
CA LYS A 437 -7.08 -7.36 -7.15
C LYS A 437 -6.63 -7.88 -8.51
N ARG A 438 -7.41 -7.61 -9.57
CA ARG A 438 -7.08 -8.09 -10.91
C ARG A 438 -5.89 -7.33 -11.52
N LEU A 439 -5.82 -6.02 -11.31
CA LEU A 439 -4.73 -5.19 -11.81
C LEU A 439 -3.39 -5.63 -11.23
N ILE A 440 -3.33 -5.90 -9.93
CA ILE A 440 -2.12 -6.40 -9.25
C ILE A 440 -1.74 -7.77 -9.83
N GLN A 441 -2.72 -8.65 -10.08
CA GLN A 441 -2.47 -9.96 -10.69
C GLN A 441 -1.84 -9.86 -12.08
N ASP A 442 -2.45 -9.08 -12.97
CA ASP A 442 -1.92 -8.90 -14.32
C ASP A 442 -0.54 -8.22 -14.26
N SER A 443 -0.32 -7.31 -13.31
CA SER A 443 0.97 -6.63 -13.14
C SER A 443 2.09 -7.56 -12.70
N VAL A 444 1.79 -8.51 -11.80
CA VAL A 444 2.76 -9.53 -11.35
C VAL A 444 3.09 -10.52 -12.46
N VAL A 445 2.10 -10.89 -13.29
CA VAL A 445 2.33 -11.72 -14.49
C VAL A 445 3.28 -11.02 -15.46
N GLY A 446 3.11 -9.72 -15.66
CA GLY A 446 4.10 -8.90 -16.34
C GLY A 446 3.61 -7.51 -16.71
N LEU A 447 4.47 -6.51 -16.48
CA LEU A 447 4.34 -5.16 -17.00
C LEU A 447 5.47 -4.86 -17.99
N PRO A 448 5.28 -3.90 -18.90
CA PRO A 448 6.41 -3.25 -19.57
C PRO A 448 7.43 -2.75 -18.54
N ASP A 449 8.70 -2.88 -18.88
CA ASP A 449 9.76 -2.28 -18.08
C ASP A 449 9.85 -0.78 -18.39
N TYR A 450 9.04 0.01 -17.69
CA TYR A 450 8.96 1.46 -17.88
C TYR A 450 10.30 2.18 -17.59
N ALA A 451 11.20 1.58 -16.80
CA ALA A 451 12.51 2.16 -16.52
C ALA A 451 13.42 2.18 -17.77
N LYS A 452 13.10 1.41 -18.83
CA LYS A 452 13.82 1.43 -20.11
C LYS A 452 13.38 2.54 -21.05
N ASP A 453 12.34 3.30 -20.72
CA ASP A 453 11.97 4.48 -21.50
C ASP A 453 13.08 5.55 -21.37
N PRO A 454 13.69 6.01 -22.47
CA PRO A 454 14.77 7.00 -22.41
C PRO A 454 14.35 8.32 -21.76
N LEU A 455 13.08 8.73 -21.83
CA LEU A 455 12.61 9.95 -21.17
C LEU A 455 12.60 9.80 -19.66
N ILE A 456 12.21 8.62 -19.16
CA ILE A 456 12.20 8.30 -17.73
C ILE A 456 13.64 8.18 -17.22
N ASP A 457 14.49 7.42 -17.91
CA ASP A 457 15.88 7.22 -17.49
C ASP A 457 16.68 8.53 -17.49
N ASN A 458 16.56 9.36 -18.54
CA ASN A 458 17.19 10.67 -18.58
C ASN A 458 16.73 11.58 -17.44
N ARG A 459 15.43 11.60 -17.13
CA ARG A 459 14.91 12.40 -16.00
C ARG A 459 15.41 11.87 -14.66
N LYS A 460 15.44 10.55 -14.47
CA LYS A 460 15.96 9.91 -13.26
C LYS A 460 17.41 10.34 -13.04
N ASN A 461 18.26 10.25 -14.07
CA ASN A 461 19.66 10.64 -14.01
C ASN A 461 19.86 12.14 -13.75
N GLU A 462 19.02 13.00 -14.33
CA GLU A 462 18.97 14.44 -14.04
C GLU A 462 18.70 14.70 -12.54
N ILE A 463 17.68 14.05 -11.97
CA ILE A 463 17.32 14.20 -10.56
C ILE A 463 18.43 13.69 -9.64
N LEU A 464 19.02 12.53 -9.95
CA LEU A 464 20.14 11.96 -9.19
C LEU A 464 21.35 12.91 -9.16
N GLY A 465 21.68 13.53 -10.30
CA GLY A 465 22.76 14.51 -10.39
C GLY A 465 22.52 15.72 -9.48
N GLU A 466 21.32 16.31 -9.50
CA GLU A 466 20.97 17.45 -8.65
C GLU A 466 20.88 17.05 -7.16
N ALA A 467 20.36 15.85 -6.85
CA ALA A 467 20.31 15.33 -5.48
C ALA A 467 21.70 15.08 -4.90
N GLN A 468 22.63 14.55 -5.71
CA GLN A 468 24.02 14.35 -5.29
C GLN A 468 24.72 15.69 -4.98
N VAL A 469 24.47 16.73 -5.78
CA VAL A 469 25.01 18.09 -5.52
C VAL A 469 24.53 18.60 -4.15
N LEU A 470 23.24 18.39 -3.83
CA LEU A 470 22.68 18.77 -2.53
C LEU A 470 23.30 17.96 -1.38
N LEU A 471 23.36 16.63 -1.50
CA LEU A 471 23.94 15.77 -0.47
C LEU A 471 25.42 16.10 -0.21
N ASP A 472 26.21 16.27 -1.27
CA ASP A 472 27.62 16.67 -1.17
C ASP A 472 27.79 17.99 -0.43
N TYR A 473 26.92 18.97 -0.73
CA TYR A 473 26.93 20.25 -0.04
C TYR A 473 26.58 20.09 1.43
N ILE A 474 25.51 19.37 1.76
CA ILE A 474 25.07 19.10 3.12
C ILE A 474 26.20 18.48 3.94
N ILE A 475 26.84 17.42 3.43
CA ILE A 475 27.93 16.72 4.13
C ILE A 475 29.13 17.65 4.31
N LYS A 476 29.60 18.33 3.27
CA LYS A 476 30.75 19.25 3.36
C LYS A 476 30.48 20.42 4.30
N PHE A 477 29.28 20.98 4.26
CA PHE A 477 28.88 22.07 5.13
C PHE A 477 28.87 21.63 6.59
N GLY A 478 28.25 20.48 6.89
CA GLY A 478 28.24 19.93 8.25
C GLY A 478 29.65 19.64 8.79
N LEU A 479 30.51 19.02 7.99
CA LEU A 479 31.90 18.76 8.37
C LEU A 479 32.68 20.06 8.63
N SER A 480 32.46 21.11 7.82
CA SER A 480 33.11 22.42 8.02
C SER A 480 32.68 23.13 9.31
N LEU A 481 31.50 22.80 9.84
CA LEU A 481 31.00 23.27 11.13
C LEU A 481 31.42 22.37 12.31
N GLY A 482 32.19 21.30 12.07
CA GLY A 482 32.72 20.41 13.10
C GLY A 482 31.83 19.22 13.47
N TYR A 483 30.72 18.98 12.76
CA TYR A 483 29.88 17.80 12.98
C TYR A 483 30.55 16.55 12.43
N LYS A 484 30.75 15.52 13.26
CA LYS A 484 31.40 14.25 12.85
C LYS A 484 30.57 13.45 11.83
N ASP A 485 29.28 13.29 12.12
CA ASP A 485 28.29 12.74 11.19
C ASP A 485 27.13 13.75 11.12
N PRO A 486 27.14 14.65 10.13
CA PRO A 486 26.15 15.72 10.05
C PRO A 486 24.71 15.21 9.98
N LEU A 487 24.46 14.08 9.31
CA LEU A 487 23.11 13.53 9.16
C LEU A 487 22.57 12.91 10.46
N LEU A 488 23.44 12.71 11.47
CA LEU A 488 23.08 12.17 12.79
C LEU A 488 23.07 13.25 13.87
N SER A 489 23.12 14.54 13.50
CA SER A 489 23.00 15.67 14.43
C SER A 489 21.64 16.36 14.27
N PRO A 490 20.75 16.29 15.28
CA PRO A 490 19.49 17.03 15.29
C PRO A 490 19.69 18.56 15.12
N GLU A 491 20.76 19.10 15.69
CA GLU A 491 21.14 20.52 15.56
C GLU A 491 21.42 20.88 14.10
N PHE A 492 22.26 20.07 13.42
CA PHE A 492 22.61 20.32 12.03
C PHE A 492 21.43 20.13 11.08
N LEU A 493 20.62 19.09 11.28
CA LEU A 493 19.41 18.88 10.48
C LEU A 493 18.41 20.03 10.63
N THR A 494 18.24 20.57 11.84
CA THR A 494 17.45 21.78 12.08
C THR A 494 18.00 22.98 11.29
N LEU A 495 19.33 23.15 11.29
CA LEU A 495 20.00 24.22 10.55
C LEU A 495 19.76 24.13 9.03
N LEU A 496 19.70 22.94 8.45
CA LEU A 496 19.42 22.75 7.01
C LEU A 496 18.09 23.38 6.61
N VAL A 497 17.05 23.20 7.44
CA VAL A 497 15.71 23.74 7.21
C VAL A 497 15.68 25.25 7.43
N GLN A 498 16.30 25.72 8.52
CA GLN A 498 16.36 27.15 8.84
C GLN A 498 17.13 27.97 7.80
N LYS A 499 18.18 27.40 7.19
CA LYS A 499 18.97 28.06 6.15
C LYS A 499 18.43 27.81 4.73
N GLY A 500 17.32 27.08 4.59
CA GLY A 500 16.71 26.77 3.30
C GLY A 500 17.56 25.88 2.38
N ILE A 501 18.49 25.11 2.96
CA ILE A 501 19.22 24.07 2.22
C ILE A 501 18.24 22.93 1.90
N LEU A 502 17.43 22.52 2.87
CA LEU A 502 16.19 21.79 2.66
C LEU A 502 15.04 22.80 2.79
N ASP A 503 14.25 22.96 1.74
CA ASP A 503 13.20 23.97 1.69
C ASP A 503 12.06 23.54 0.77
N ALA A 504 10.88 24.13 0.98
CA ALA A 504 9.72 23.92 0.13
C ALA A 504 8.86 25.20 0.06
N PRO A 505 8.23 25.53 -1.08
CA PRO A 505 7.47 26.77 -1.23
C PRO A 505 6.33 26.93 -0.22
N GLN A 506 5.68 25.82 0.17
CA GLN A 506 4.56 25.87 1.13
C GLN A 506 5.02 26.10 2.59
N LEU A 507 6.34 26.23 2.83
CA LEU A 507 6.88 26.70 4.11
C LEU A 507 6.99 28.24 4.16
N ILE A 508 6.41 28.96 3.20
CA ILE A 508 6.35 30.42 3.21
C ILE A 508 5.76 30.94 4.53
N SER A 509 6.38 31.99 5.08
CA SER A 509 6.00 32.60 6.36
C SER A 509 6.12 31.68 7.59
N ASN A 510 6.82 30.55 7.47
CA ASN A 510 7.09 29.66 8.59
C ASN A 510 8.15 30.26 9.52
N LYS A 511 7.94 30.15 10.84
CA LYS A 511 8.89 30.68 11.84
C LYS A 511 10.15 29.83 11.98
N TRP A 512 10.12 28.58 11.51
CA TRP A 512 11.12 27.54 11.74
C TRP A 512 11.83 27.09 10.45
N ALA A 513 11.41 27.59 9.29
CA ALA A 513 11.97 27.28 7.99
C ALA A 513 12.13 28.54 7.14
N LEU A 514 13.05 28.50 6.17
CA LEU A 514 13.28 29.67 5.31
C LEU A 514 12.10 29.94 4.35
N GLY A 515 11.53 28.90 3.73
CA GLY A 515 10.34 29.01 2.89
C GLY A 515 10.49 29.93 1.68
N LYS A 516 11.72 30.08 1.15
CA LYS A 516 12.04 31.02 0.07
C LYS A 516 12.24 30.35 -1.28
N ILE A 517 12.45 29.03 -1.32
CA ILE A 517 12.56 28.31 -2.58
C ILE A 517 11.28 28.49 -3.40
N LYS A 518 11.44 28.74 -4.70
CA LYS A 518 10.34 28.80 -5.66
C LYS A 518 10.39 27.56 -6.52
N THR A 519 9.24 26.94 -6.76
CA THR A 519 9.13 25.81 -7.68
C THR A 519 7.99 25.99 -8.67
N ARG A 520 8.09 25.28 -9.80
CA ARG A 520 7.07 25.20 -10.85
C ARG A 520 6.98 23.77 -11.38
N ILE A 521 5.78 23.39 -11.79
CA ILE A 521 5.58 22.23 -12.65
C ILE A 521 5.86 22.66 -14.10
N ILE A 522 6.97 22.21 -14.66
CA ILE A 522 7.38 22.52 -16.04
C ILE A 522 7.53 21.20 -16.80
N ASN A 523 6.72 21.03 -17.85
CA ASN A 523 6.66 19.77 -18.62
C ASN A 523 6.44 18.52 -17.74
N GLY A 524 5.62 18.66 -16.70
CA GLY A 524 5.32 17.58 -15.76
C GLY A 524 6.39 17.30 -14.70
N LYS A 525 7.46 18.10 -14.62
CA LYS A 525 8.55 17.99 -13.63
C LYS A 525 8.38 19.04 -12.53
N CYS A 526 8.66 18.72 -11.27
CA CYS A 526 8.75 19.74 -10.21
C CYS A 526 10.18 20.27 -10.10
N LEU A 527 10.40 21.52 -10.56
CA LEU A 527 11.71 22.14 -10.65
C LEU A 527 11.82 23.38 -9.77
N ALA A 528 13.02 23.62 -9.23
CA ALA A 528 13.36 24.90 -8.63
C ALA A 528 13.51 25.98 -9.72
N VAL A 529 13.00 27.18 -9.46
CA VAL A 529 13.03 28.30 -10.40
C VAL A 529 13.57 29.56 -9.74
N ASP A 530 14.11 30.48 -10.55
CA ASP A 530 14.47 31.82 -10.10
C ASP A 530 13.27 32.78 -10.09
N ASN A 531 13.54 34.08 -9.86
CA ASN A 531 12.49 35.11 -9.83
C ASN A 531 11.82 35.37 -11.18
N SER A 532 12.40 34.89 -12.29
CA SER A 532 11.81 34.96 -13.63
C SER A 532 11.02 33.70 -14.00
N ASP A 533 10.80 32.80 -13.04
CA ASP A 533 10.20 31.47 -13.23
C ASP A 533 10.99 30.55 -14.19
N SER A 534 12.28 30.86 -14.41
CA SER A 534 13.19 30.02 -15.19
C SER A 534 13.82 28.91 -14.32
N PRO A 535 13.90 27.65 -14.78
CA PRO A 535 14.58 26.58 -14.05
C PRO A 535 16.01 26.95 -13.65
N ILE A 536 16.41 26.57 -12.44
CA ILE A 536 17.78 26.72 -11.95
C ILE A 536 18.31 25.38 -11.46
N SER A 537 19.61 25.15 -11.66
CA SER A 537 20.30 23.99 -11.08
C SER A 537 20.49 24.16 -9.57
N GLU A 538 20.66 23.04 -8.88
CA GLU A 538 20.90 22.99 -7.45
C GLU A 538 22.20 23.70 -7.08
N LYS A 539 23.23 23.55 -7.91
CA LYS A 539 24.50 24.28 -7.73
C LYS A 539 24.30 25.80 -7.73
N LYS A 540 23.47 26.33 -8.63
CA LYS A 540 23.14 27.76 -8.68
C LYS A 540 22.34 28.18 -7.44
N ARG A 541 21.35 27.38 -7.04
CA ARG A 541 20.51 27.63 -5.85
C ARG A 541 21.37 27.68 -4.57
N LEU A 542 22.23 26.69 -4.36
CA LEU A 542 23.11 26.63 -3.19
C LEU A 542 24.15 27.76 -3.18
N GLY A 543 24.65 28.18 -4.34
CA GLY A 543 25.52 29.35 -4.47
C GLY A 543 24.87 30.62 -3.93
N GLN A 544 23.60 30.86 -4.26
CA GLN A 544 22.83 32.01 -3.75
C GLN A 544 22.64 31.95 -2.23
N ILE A 545 22.42 30.76 -1.67
CA ILE A 545 22.32 30.58 -0.22
C ILE A 545 23.66 30.87 0.44
N LYS A 546 24.76 30.32 -0.11
CA LYS A 546 26.12 30.55 0.40
C LYS A 546 26.47 32.04 0.40
N ASP A 547 26.24 32.74 -0.70
CA ASP A 547 26.50 34.18 -0.79
C ASP A 547 25.67 34.95 0.25
N ALA A 548 24.38 34.60 0.40
CA ALA A 548 23.51 35.23 1.37
C ALA A 548 23.91 34.94 2.83
N LEU A 549 24.51 33.77 3.11
CA LEU A 549 25.12 33.47 4.42
C LEU A 549 26.37 34.34 4.67
N TYR A 550 27.23 34.54 3.67
CA TYR A 550 28.41 35.40 3.80
C TYR A 550 28.06 36.88 3.97
N THR A 551 27.01 37.36 3.30
CA THR A 551 26.58 38.76 3.38
C THR A 551 25.61 39.04 4.53
N GLY A 552 25.32 38.05 5.39
CA GLY A 552 24.39 38.19 6.52
C GLY A 552 22.91 38.41 6.12
N LEU A 553 22.55 38.15 4.86
CA LEU A 553 21.21 38.38 4.30
C LEU A 553 20.20 37.29 4.66
N ILE A 554 20.67 36.13 5.13
CA ILE A 554 19.84 35.15 5.83
C ILE A 554 19.97 35.47 7.32
N GLY A 555 19.11 36.38 7.80
CA GLY A 555 19.15 36.91 9.15
C GLY A 555 19.31 35.85 10.24
N GLU A 556 19.92 36.25 11.36
CA GLU A 556 19.97 35.49 12.60
C GLU A 556 18.55 35.31 13.15
N THR A 557 17.86 34.27 12.72
CA THR A 557 16.65 33.80 13.39
C THR A 557 17.07 33.20 14.74
N GLN A 558 17.06 34.06 15.76
CA GLN A 558 17.03 33.78 17.20
C GLN A 558 17.88 32.60 17.70
N SER A 559 19.17 32.85 17.90
CA SER A 559 19.92 32.19 18.97
C SER A 559 19.50 32.78 20.32
N SER A 560 18.37 32.35 20.88
CA SER A 560 18.07 32.63 22.29
C SER A 560 18.75 31.59 23.17
N SER A 561 19.88 31.98 23.77
CA SER A 561 20.44 31.45 25.02
C SER A 561 20.74 29.94 25.08
N ILE A 562 21.87 29.53 24.52
CA ILE A 562 22.73 28.56 25.21
C ILE A 562 23.61 29.42 26.12
N LYS A 563 23.15 29.62 27.36
CA LYS A 563 24.01 30.14 28.42
C LYS A 563 24.88 28.98 28.90
N GLU A 564 26.17 29.24 28.97
CA GLU A 564 27.14 28.51 29.79
C GLU A 564 26.53 28.15 31.17
N VAL A 565 26.44 26.86 31.49
CA VAL A 565 26.97 26.17 32.68
C VAL A 565 27.10 24.69 32.36
#